data_AF-A0A2T0FEV2-F1
#
_entry.id   AF-A0A2T0FEV2-F1
#
_cell.length_a   1.000
_cell.length_b   1.000
_cell.length_c   1.000
_cell.angle_alpha   90.00
_cell.angle_beta   90.00
_cell.angle_gamma   90.00
#
_symmetry.space_group_name_H-M   'P 1'
#
loop_
_entity.id
_entity.type
_entity.pdbx_description
1 polymer ?
#
loop_
_entity_poly.entity_id
_entity_poly.type
_entity_poly.pdbx_seq_one_letter_code
_entity_poly.pdbx_strand_id
1 'polypeptide(L)'
;MSEQNYREQVRRDVERTGLKKEQKECVIQRICNVLDHVPELHYYQGFHDVAVHCASEDDLEDLALLCLRDFMTPEIEPTLAVLALLPELISIADSRLDAIMRTVPEPHFALAPLLTLFGHNTESNAMLESVQLKVEQYGLGYALYLYTAVMMYRRDEIVEQATGEPPEVVHSILSKAGNSLDGIDPDLLFKSADTLRIRIPLSRLPSYRKLSRHSAVKTGSLIPSEQARRDLIELSRPPSDGRRRRIAVAVVVVVVGFLLQRARYP
;
A
#
# COMPACT_ATOMS: atom_id res chain seq x y z
N MET A 1 -1.64 9.10 -18.93
CA MET A 1 -0.47 10.02 -18.89
C MET A 1 0.29 9.85 -20.19
N SER A 2 0.80 10.92 -20.81
CA SER A 2 1.74 10.76 -21.94
C SER A 2 3.06 10.16 -21.42
N GLU A 3 3.73 9.36 -22.25
CA GLU A 3 5.01 8.67 -21.94
C GLU A 3 6.08 9.63 -21.37
N GLN A 4 6.08 10.86 -21.86
CA GLN A 4 7.02 11.91 -21.45
C GLN A 4 6.77 12.42 -20.01
N ASN A 5 5.54 12.30 -19.50
CA ASN A 5 5.15 12.85 -18.19
C ASN A 5 5.58 11.95 -17.02
N TYR A 6 5.49 10.62 -17.17
CA TYR A 6 5.81 9.72 -16.05
C TYR A 6 7.32 9.68 -15.77
N ARG A 7 8.18 9.70 -16.80
CA ARG A 7 9.65 9.67 -16.61
C ARG A 7 10.16 10.90 -15.86
N GLU A 8 9.59 12.07 -16.11
CA GLU A 8 9.91 13.29 -15.35
C GLU A 8 9.44 13.21 -13.90
N GLN A 9 8.30 12.57 -13.64
CA GLN A 9 7.85 12.32 -12.28
C GLN A 9 8.77 11.34 -11.54
N VAL A 10 9.14 10.22 -12.18
CA VAL A 10 10.10 9.24 -11.63
C VAL A 10 11.41 9.92 -11.25
N ARG A 11 11.99 10.72 -12.15
CA ARG A 11 13.23 11.46 -11.87
C ARG A 11 13.07 12.39 -10.67
N ARG A 12 12.02 13.23 -10.66
CA ARG A 12 11.77 14.16 -9.54
C ARG A 12 11.62 13.45 -8.20
N ASP A 13 10.96 12.30 -8.18
CA ASP A 13 10.72 11.55 -6.95
C ASP A 13 12.02 10.86 -6.46
N VAL A 14 12.77 10.23 -7.36
CA VAL A 14 14.07 9.61 -7.03
C VAL A 14 15.12 10.65 -6.63
N GLU A 15 15.11 11.85 -7.23
CA GLU A 15 16.03 12.95 -6.87
C GLU A 15 15.88 13.39 -5.41
N ARG A 16 14.67 13.29 -4.84
CA ARG A 16 14.36 13.63 -3.44
C ARG A 16 14.80 12.55 -2.43
N THR A 17 15.32 11.43 -2.89
CA THR A 17 15.89 10.39 -2.03
C THR A 17 17.31 10.76 -1.57
N GLY A 18 17.75 10.15 -0.47
CA GLY A 18 19.13 10.28 0.04
C GLY A 18 20.18 9.44 -0.70
N LEU A 19 19.81 8.78 -1.81
CA LEU A 19 20.67 7.87 -2.55
C LEU A 19 21.84 8.60 -3.24
N LYS A 20 22.94 7.87 -3.49
CA LYS A 20 24.04 8.35 -4.34
C LYS A 20 23.58 8.50 -5.79
N LYS A 21 24.30 9.32 -6.57
CA LYS A 21 23.95 9.60 -7.97
C LYS A 21 23.83 8.32 -8.80
N GLU A 22 24.76 7.39 -8.66
CA GLU A 22 24.76 6.13 -9.42
C GLU A 22 23.57 5.23 -9.04
N GLN A 23 23.21 5.22 -7.76
CA GLN A 23 22.03 4.48 -7.28
C GLN A 23 20.73 5.11 -7.77
N LYS A 24 20.65 6.45 -7.81
CA LYS A 24 19.51 7.17 -8.37
C LYS A 24 19.28 6.81 -9.84
N GLU A 25 20.32 6.85 -10.66
CA GLU A 25 20.23 6.46 -12.07
C GLU A 25 19.80 5.00 -12.24
N CYS A 26 20.35 4.09 -11.42
CA CYS A 26 19.95 2.68 -11.42
C CYS A 26 18.46 2.49 -11.11
N VAL A 27 17.94 3.14 -10.06
CA VAL A 27 16.53 3.06 -9.67
C VAL A 27 15.62 3.70 -10.74
N ILE A 28 16.01 4.85 -11.30
CA ILE A 28 15.27 5.50 -12.39
C ILE A 28 15.18 4.57 -13.60
N GLN A 29 16.31 3.97 -14.01
CA GLN A 29 16.35 3.08 -15.16
C GLN A 29 15.48 1.84 -14.93
N ARG A 30 15.57 1.22 -13.75
CA ARG A 30 14.79 0.05 -13.38
C ARG A 30 13.29 0.34 -13.45
N ILE A 31 12.82 1.43 -12.83
CA ILE A 31 11.41 1.82 -12.87
C ILE A 31 10.96 2.09 -14.31
N CYS A 32 11.77 2.83 -15.07
CA CYS A 32 11.45 3.14 -16.47
C CYS A 32 11.34 1.86 -17.32
N ASN A 33 12.27 0.93 -17.18
CA ASN A 33 12.28 -0.32 -17.94
C ASN A 33 11.05 -1.18 -17.63
N VAL A 34 10.65 -1.29 -16.36
CA VAL A 34 9.42 -1.99 -15.98
C VAL A 34 8.17 -1.33 -16.57
N LEU A 35 8.07 0.00 -16.51
CA LEU A 35 6.92 0.73 -17.07
C LEU A 35 6.90 0.70 -18.61
N ASP A 36 8.05 0.64 -19.26
CA ASP A 36 8.16 0.46 -20.71
C ASP A 36 7.80 -0.97 -21.12
N HIS A 37 8.14 -1.96 -20.30
CA HIS A 37 7.83 -3.36 -20.55
C HIS A 37 6.35 -3.70 -20.25
N VAL A 38 5.73 -3.01 -19.30
CA VAL A 38 4.32 -3.14 -18.91
C VAL A 38 3.61 -1.79 -19.01
N PRO A 39 3.21 -1.34 -20.22
CA PRO A 39 2.66 0.00 -20.43
C PRO A 39 1.31 0.24 -19.75
N GLU A 40 0.64 -0.80 -19.27
CA GLU A 40 -0.60 -0.71 -18.47
C GLU A 40 -0.36 -0.33 -17.01
N LEU A 41 0.89 -0.36 -16.53
CA LEU A 41 1.24 0.12 -15.20
C LEU A 41 1.34 1.64 -15.19
N HIS A 42 0.64 2.27 -14.25
CA HIS A 42 0.71 3.70 -14.01
C HIS A 42 1.58 3.99 -12.79
N TYR A 43 2.59 4.85 -12.98
CA TYR A 43 3.45 5.30 -11.90
C TYR A 43 2.66 6.10 -10.85
N TYR A 44 2.88 5.78 -9.57
CA TYR A 44 2.43 6.57 -8.43
C TYR A 44 3.62 7.03 -7.58
N GLN A 45 3.44 8.14 -6.86
CA GLN A 45 4.43 8.64 -5.92
C GLN A 45 4.54 7.68 -4.72
N GLY A 46 5.72 7.07 -4.56
CA GLY A 46 6.00 6.05 -3.55
C GLY A 46 6.52 4.74 -4.16
N PHE A 47 6.26 4.47 -5.44
CA PHE A 47 6.76 3.26 -6.10
C PHE A 47 8.30 3.22 -6.17
N HIS A 48 8.94 4.39 -6.15
CA HIS A 48 10.41 4.47 -6.07
C HIS A 48 10.96 3.89 -4.77
N ASP A 49 10.24 3.99 -3.65
CA ASP A 49 10.68 3.40 -2.38
C ASP A 49 10.70 1.86 -2.47
N VAL A 50 9.75 1.26 -3.19
CA VAL A 50 9.75 -0.18 -3.48
C VAL A 50 10.96 -0.54 -4.34
N ALA A 51 11.16 0.22 -5.43
CA ALA A 51 12.23 -0.02 -6.39
C ALA A 51 13.64 0.08 -5.80
N VAL A 52 13.85 0.82 -4.72
CA VAL A 52 15.14 0.89 -4.00
C VAL A 52 15.55 -0.47 -3.44
N HIS A 53 14.58 -1.27 -3.01
CA HIS A 53 14.83 -2.53 -2.33
C HIS A 53 14.87 -3.74 -3.26
N CYS A 54 14.41 -3.59 -4.50
CA CYS A 54 14.49 -4.66 -5.48
C CYS A 54 15.92 -4.93 -5.94
N ALA A 55 16.25 -6.21 -6.16
CA ALA A 55 17.55 -6.62 -6.67
C ALA A 55 17.66 -6.42 -8.19
N SER A 56 16.56 -6.62 -8.92
CA SER A 56 16.51 -6.60 -10.39
C SER A 56 15.26 -5.90 -10.94
N GLU A 57 15.20 -5.76 -12.27
CA GLU A 57 13.99 -5.32 -13.00
C GLU A 57 12.87 -6.35 -12.90
N ASP A 58 13.21 -7.64 -13.06
CA ASP A 58 12.24 -8.74 -12.95
C ASP A 58 11.56 -8.78 -11.58
N ASP A 59 12.33 -8.59 -10.50
CA ASP A 59 11.84 -8.52 -9.12
C ASP A 59 10.87 -7.33 -8.93
N LEU A 60 11.23 -6.16 -9.45
CA LEU A 60 10.35 -4.99 -9.40
C LEU A 60 9.07 -5.19 -10.23
N GLU A 61 9.17 -5.79 -11.42
CA GLU A 61 8.00 -6.10 -12.24
C GLU A 61 7.08 -7.11 -11.56
N ASP A 62 7.63 -8.18 -10.98
CA ASP A 62 6.86 -9.19 -10.27
C ASP A 62 6.14 -8.57 -9.06
N LEU A 63 6.82 -7.73 -8.26
CA LEU A 63 6.16 -7.01 -7.17
C LEU A 63 5.09 -6.04 -7.69
N ALA A 64 5.36 -5.33 -8.78
CA ALA A 64 4.39 -4.43 -9.40
C ALA A 64 3.12 -5.18 -9.82
N LEU A 65 3.27 -6.31 -10.50
CA LEU A 65 2.16 -7.09 -11.04
C LEU A 65 1.44 -7.92 -9.98
N LEU A 66 2.19 -8.63 -9.13
CA LEU A 66 1.65 -9.61 -8.19
C LEU A 66 1.17 -8.96 -6.88
N CYS A 67 1.74 -7.82 -6.49
CA CYS A 67 1.38 -7.15 -5.25
C CYS A 67 0.77 -5.77 -5.45
N LEU A 68 1.29 -4.94 -6.34
CA LEU A 68 0.98 -3.50 -6.35
C LEU A 68 0.01 -3.05 -7.45
N ARG A 69 -0.42 -3.93 -8.35
CA ARG A 69 -1.19 -3.52 -9.55
C ARG A 69 -2.49 -2.77 -9.25
N ASP A 70 -3.15 -3.05 -8.12
CA ASP A 70 -4.35 -2.31 -7.68
C ASP A 70 -4.07 -0.83 -7.38
N PHE A 71 -2.80 -0.48 -7.14
CA PHE A 71 -2.34 0.89 -6.94
C PHE A 71 -1.78 1.54 -8.21
N MET A 72 -1.60 0.76 -9.28
CA MET A 72 -0.96 1.17 -10.53
C MET A 72 -1.94 1.23 -11.70
N THR A 73 -3.24 1.37 -11.42
CA THR A 73 -4.26 1.58 -12.46
C THR A 73 -4.49 3.08 -12.71
N PRO A 74 -5.09 3.48 -13.86
CA PRO A 74 -5.43 4.88 -14.11
C PRO A 74 -6.45 5.46 -13.10
N GLU A 75 -7.26 4.60 -12.50
CA GLU A 75 -8.38 4.95 -11.62
C GLU A 75 -8.01 4.66 -10.14
N ILE A 76 -8.62 5.38 -9.20
CA ILE A 76 -8.32 5.24 -7.77
C ILE A 76 -9.17 4.14 -7.11
N GLU A 77 -10.25 3.72 -7.77
CA GLU A 77 -11.25 2.78 -7.26
C GLU A 77 -10.65 1.44 -6.80
N PRO A 78 -9.71 0.80 -7.52
CA PRO A 78 -9.10 -0.45 -7.04
C PRO A 78 -8.33 -0.24 -5.74
N THR A 79 -7.59 0.87 -5.62
CA THR A 79 -6.90 1.27 -4.38
C THR A 79 -7.89 1.45 -3.23
N LEU A 80 -8.97 2.22 -3.44
CA LEU A 80 -9.98 2.44 -2.40
C LEU A 80 -10.65 1.13 -1.97
N ALA A 81 -10.89 0.21 -2.91
CA ALA A 81 -11.49 -1.09 -2.62
C ALA A 81 -10.57 -1.97 -1.76
N VAL A 82 -9.25 -1.94 -1.98
CA VAL A 82 -8.26 -2.60 -1.11
C VAL A 82 -8.26 -1.97 0.28
N LEU A 83 -8.19 -0.65 0.38
CA LEU A 83 -8.14 0.05 1.67
C LEU A 83 -9.41 -0.21 2.52
N ALA A 84 -10.58 -0.33 1.88
CA ALA A 84 -11.85 -0.60 2.54
C ALA A 84 -11.87 -1.90 3.35
N LEU A 85 -10.92 -2.82 3.13
CA LEU A 85 -10.78 -4.03 3.93
C LEU A 85 -10.26 -3.75 5.35
N LEU A 86 -9.46 -2.70 5.52
CA LEU A 86 -8.74 -2.45 6.77
C LEU A 86 -9.65 -2.08 7.94
N PRO A 87 -10.61 -1.14 7.82
CA PRO A 87 -11.53 -0.86 8.93
C PRO A 87 -12.29 -2.10 9.39
N GLU A 88 -12.76 -2.93 8.46
CA GLU A 88 -13.46 -4.18 8.77
C GLU A 88 -12.53 -5.19 9.47
N LEU A 89 -11.32 -5.38 8.94
CA LEU A 89 -10.34 -6.30 9.50
C LEU A 89 -9.89 -5.88 10.91
N ILE A 90 -9.55 -4.60 11.10
CA ILE A 90 -9.15 -4.02 12.39
C ILE A 90 -10.28 -4.13 13.42
N SER A 91 -11.51 -3.82 13.02
CA SER A 91 -12.68 -3.89 13.91
C SER A 91 -12.98 -5.30 14.39
N ILE A 92 -12.82 -6.31 13.52
CA ILE A 92 -13.00 -7.73 13.89
C ILE A 92 -11.82 -8.20 14.77
N ALA A 93 -10.61 -7.73 14.48
CA ALA A 93 -9.41 -8.13 15.20
C ALA A 93 -9.35 -7.58 16.63
N ASP A 94 -9.83 -6.37 16.86
CA ASP A 94 -9.82 -5.71 18.17
C ASP A 94 -11.06 -4.83 18.38
N SER A 95 -11.91 -5.23 19.34
CA SER A 95 -13.15 -4.53 19.64
C SER A 95 -12.95 -3.12 20.21
N ARG A 96 -11.78 -2.80 20.76
CA ARG A 96 -11.47 -1.44 21.25
C ARG A 96 -11.15 -0.49 20.10
N LEU A 97 -10.67 -1.02 18.97
CA LEU A 97 -10.43 -0.24 17.76
C LEU A 97 -11.69 -0.10 16.89
N ASP A 98 -12.69 -0.96 17.02
CA ASP A 98 -13.96 -0.87 16.25
C ASP A 98 -14.61 0.51 16.39
N ALA A 99 -14.71 1.04 17.62
CA ALA A 99 -15.28 2.36 17.87
C ALA A 99 -14.51 3.48 17.13
N ILE A 100 -13.18 3.38 17.07
CA ILE A 100 -12.31 4.33 16.37
C ILE A 100 -12.44 4.17 14.84
N MET A 101 -12.51 2.94 14.33
CA MET A 101 -12.66 2.71 12.88
C MET A 101 -13.97 3.27 12.35
N ARG A 102 -15.05 3.28 13.16
CA ARG A 102 -16.34 3.85 12.78
C ARG A 102 -16.35 5.37 12.65
N THR A 103 -15.38 6.08 13.25
CA THR A 103 -15.31 7.55 13.13
C THR A 103 -14.59 8.00 11.86
N VAL A 104 -13.90 7.09 11.16
CA VAL A 104 -13.13 7.40 9.96
C VAL A 104 -13.87 6.87 8.72
N PRO A 105 -14.44 7.74 7.88
CA PRO A 105 -15.26 7.30 6.74
C PRO A 105 -14.45 6.63 5.63
N GLU A 106 -13.19 7.03 5.46
CA GLU A 106 -12.32 6.53 4.39
C GLU A 106 -10.93 6.16 4.94
N PRO A 107 -10.46 4.92 4.72
CA PRO A 107 -9.21 4.42 5.30
C PRO A 107 -7.93 4.87 4.59
N HIS A 108 -7.85 6.15 4.22
CA HIS A 108 -6.64 6.75 3.63
C HIS A 108 -5.43 6.74 4.57
N PHE A 109 -5.66 6.56 5.88
CA PHE A 109 -4.62 6.51 6.89
C PHE A 109 -3.57 5.41 6.65
N ALA A 110 -3.93 4.36 5.90
CA ALA A 110 -3.08 3.21 5.60
C ALA A 110 -2.46 3.26 4.19
N LEU A 111 -2.75 4.30 3.41
CA LEU A 111 -2.34 4.34 2.00
C LEU A 111 -0.81 4.32 1.86
N ALA A 112 -0.08 5.15 2.61
CA ALA A 112 1.37 5.26 2.45
C ALA A 112 2.12 3.93 2.73
N PRO A 113 1.90 3.21 3.85
CA PRO A 113 2.61 1.96 4.11
C PRO A 113 2.26 0.85 3.11
N LEU A 114 1.03 0.81 2.60
CA LEU A 114 0.63 -0.18 1.62
C LEU A 114 1.20 0.11 0.22
N LEU A 115 1.23 1.38 -0.19
CA LEU A 115 1.83 1.80 -1.45
C LEU A 115 3.32 1.48 -1.53
N THR A 116 4.03 1.50 -0.40
CA THR A 116 5.47 1.26 -0.37
C THR A 116 5.84 -0.12 0.17
N LEU A 117 4.84 -0.98 0.45
CA LEU A 117 5.04 -2.28 1.11
C LEU A 117 5.90 -2.18 2.37
N PHE A 118 5.65 -1.14 3.17
CA PHE A 118 6.41 -0.77 4.36
C PHE A 118 7.87 -0.34 4.12
N GLY A 119 8.25 -0.06 2.87
CA GLY A 119 9.64 0.19 2.43
C GLY A 119 10.36 1.36 3.11
N HIS A 120 9.66 2.20 3.86
CA HIS A 120 10.25 3.30 4.64
C HIS A 120 9.67 3.41 6.06
N ASN A 121 8.95 2.39 6.53
CA ASN A 121 8.26 2.44 7.82
C ASN A 121 9.11 1.88 8.97
N THR A 122 10.39 1.58 8.74
CA THR A 122 11.34 1.16 9.76
C THR A 122 12.77 1.55 9.39
N GLU A 123 13.59 1.82 10.41
CA GLU A 123 15.03 2.01 10.27
C GLU A 123 15.81 0.67 10.32
N SER A 124 15.14 -0.44 10.62
CA SER A 124 15.75 -1.76 10.73
C SER A 124 15.71 -2.51 9.41
N ASN A 125 16.88 -2.68 8.77
CA ASN A 125 17.00 -3.49 7.55
C ASN A 125 16.48 -4.92 7.73
N ALA A 126 16.76 -5.56 8.88
CA ALA A 126 16.30 -6.92 9.15
C ALA A 126 14.77 -7.03 9.27
N MET A 127 14.13 -6.01 9.85
CA MET A 127 12.67 -5.91 9.91
C MET A 127 12.10 -5.77 8.49
N LEU A 128 12.68 -4.87 7.69
CA LEU A 128 12.25 -4.63 6.32
C LEU A 128 12.40 -5.87 5.43
N GLU A 129 13.56 -6.54 5.45
CA GLU A 129 13.81 -7.78 4.73
C GLU A 129 12.78 -8.86 5.10
N SER A 130 12.45 -8.96 6.40
CA SER A 130 11.44 -9.92 6.87
C SER A 130 10.03 -9.57 6.38
N VAL A 131 9.69 -8.28 6.26
CA VAL A 131 8.42 -7.83 5.69
C VAL A 131 8.37 -8.17 4.20
N GLN A 132 9.42 -7.84 3.45
CA GLN A 132 9.52 -8.12 2.01
C GLN A 132 9.35 -9.60 1.73
N LEU A 133 10.08 -10.46 2.43
CA LEU A 133 9.97 -11.91 2.29
C LEU A 133 8.53 -12.41 2.52
N LYS A 134 7.84 -11.88 3.53
CA LYS A 134 6.44 -12.24 3.81
C LYS A 134 5.48 -11.72 2.74
N VAL A 135 5.68 -10.51 2.25
CA VAL A 135 4.85 -9.93 1.19
C VAL A 135 5.06 -10.67 -0.13
N GLU A 136 6.29 -11.01 -0.50
CA GLU A 136 6.57 -11.86 -1.65
C GLU A 136 5.89 -13.23 -1.51
N GLN A 137 5.97 -13.84 -0.33
CA GLN A 137 5.40 -15.17 -0.09
C GLN A 137 3.87 -15.20 -0.15
N TYR A 138 3.20 -14.17 0.39
CA TYR A 138 1.75 -14.21 0.63
C TYR A 138 0.95 -13.14 -0.13
N GLY A 139 1.63 -12.21 -0.80
CA GLY A 139 1.06 -11.13 -1.59
C GLY A 139 0.51 -9.97 -0.76
N LEU A 140 -0.16 -9.04 -1.46
CA LEU A 140 -0.76 -7.83 -0.88
C LEU A 140 -1.73 -8.11 0.29
N GLY A 141 -2.41 -9.27 0.27
CA GLY A 141 -3.28 -9.67 1.38
C GLY A 141 -2.54 -9.76 2.72
N TYR A 142 -1.26 -10.15 2.72
CA TYR A 142 -0.45 -10.20 3.93
C TYR A 142 -0.09 -8.82 4.46
N ALA A 143 0.18 -7.86 3.58
CA ALA A 143 0.43 -6.48 3.98
C ALA A 143 -0.75 -5.88 4.78
N LEU A 144 -2.00 -6.28 4.46
CA LEU A 144 -3.19 -5.87 5.22
C LEU A 144 -3.23 -6.46 6.64
N TYR A 145 -2.84 -7.74 6.80
CA TYR A 145 -2.74 -8.35 8.12
C TYR A 145 -1.58 -7.77 8.93
N LEU A 146 -0.44 -7.49 8.29
CA LEU A 146 0.69 -6.83 8.91
C LEU A 146 0.29 -5.44 9.42
N TYR A 147 -0.37 -4.64 8.58
CA TYR A 147 -0.90 -3.33 8.97
C TYR A 147 -1.83 -3.45 10.18
N THR A 148 -2.77 -4.41 10.15
CA THR A 148 -3.69 -4.64 11.27
C THR A 148 -2.95 -5.02 12.56
N ALA A 149 -1.91 -5.85 12.46
CA ALA A 149 -1.09 -6.22 13.61
C ALA A 149 -0.35 -5.02 14.23
N VAL A 150 0.14 -4.07 13.40
CA VAL A 150 0.71 -2.81 13.86
C VAL A 150 -0.33 -1.99 14.65
N MET A 151 -1.55 -1.85 14.12
CA MET A 151 -2.63 -1.12 14.79
C MET A 151 -3.01 -1.76 16.13
N MET A 152 -3.04 -3.09 16.20
CA MET A 152 -3.29 -3.82 17.45
C MET A 152 -2.16 -3.63 18.47
N TYR A 153 -0.91 -3.64 18.04
CA TYR A 153 0.24 -3.40 18.92
C TYR A 153 0.15 -2.00 19.56
N ARG A 154 -0.24 -1.00 18.77
CA ARG A 154 -0.40 0.40 19.22
C ARG A 154 -1.80 0.72 19.75
N ARG A 155 -2.65 -0.29 20.02
CA ARG A 155 -4.06 -0.09 20.39
C ARG A 155 -4.25 0.86 21.56
N ASP A 156 -3.49 0.68 22.64
CA ASP A 156 -3.70 1.50 23.85
C ASP A 156 -3.41 2.98 23.57
N GLU A 157 -2.32 3.27 22.86
CA GLU A 157 -1.96 4.61 22.40
C GLU A 157 -3.05 5.20 21.50
N ILE A 158 -3.52 4.43 20.51
CA ILE A 158 -4.55 4.88 19.56
C ILE A 158 -5.85 5.22 20.31
N VAL A 159 -6.31 4.33 21.19
CA VAL A 159 -7.57 4.53 21.92
C VAL A 159 -7.47 5.73 22.85
N GLU A 160 -6.35 5.90 23.54
CA GLU A 160 -6.13 7.06 24.41
C GLU A 160 -6.17 8.38 23.63
N GLN A 161 -5.47 8.45 22.50
CA GLN A 161 -5.35 9.69 21.72
C GLN A 161 -6.59 9.99 20.86
N ALA A 162 -7.30 8.98 20.36
CA ALA A 162 -8.35 9.17 19.36
C ALA A 162 -9.77 9.26 19.95
N THR A 163 -9.99 8.82 21.19
CA THR A 163 -11.33 8.79 21.78
C THR A 163 -11.88 10.20 22.01
N GLY A 164 -13.00 10.53 21.37
CA GLY A 164 -13.65 11.84 21.49
C GLY A 164 -13.09 12.91 20.56
N GLU A 165 -12.07 12.58 19.77
CA GLU A 165 -11.47 13.49 18.79
C GLU A 165 -12.28 13.54 17.47
N PRO A 166 -12.19 14.63 16.70
CA PRO A 166 -12.84 14.74 15.40
C PRO A 166 -12.17 13.84 14.35
N PRO A 167 -12.89 13.44 13.27
CA PRO A 167 -12.40 12.47 12.29
C PRO A 167 -11.04 12.81 11.65
N GLU A 168 -10.73 14.08 11.43
CA GLU A 168 -9.46 14.51 10.84
C GLU A 168 -8.27 14.27 11.78
N VAL A 169 -8.48 14.48 13.08
CA VAL A 169 -7.48 14.22 14.12
C VAL A 169 -7.30 12.72 14.28
N VAL A 170 -8.40 11.95 14.33
CA VAL A 170 -8.35 10.49 14.36
C VAL A 170 -7.57 9.95 13.15
N HIS A 171 -7.85 10.45 11.95
CA HIS A 171 -7.09 10.05 10.75
C HIS A 171 -5.59 10.30 10.93
N SER A 172 -5.19 11.47 11.43
CA SER A 172 -3.77 11.78 11.68
C SER A 172 -3.14 10.83 12.70
N ILE A 173 -3.86 10.47 13.77
CA ILE A 173 -3.39 9.53 14.79
C ILE A 173 -3.19 8.14 14.18
N LEU A 174 -4.17 7.64 13.42
CA LEU A 174 -4.08 6.34 12.75
C LEU A 174 -2.94 6.30 11.73
N SER A 175 -2.76 7.36 10.93
CA SER A 175 -1.64 7.47 10.00
C SER A 175 -0.31 7.39 10.73
N LYS A 176 -0.14 8.15 11.82
CA LYS A 176 1.10 8.13 12.60
C LYS A 176 1.37 6.74 13.19
N ALA A 177 0.34 6.10 13.74
CA ALA A 177 0.46 4.76 14.33
C ALA A 177 0.82 3.70 13.30
N GLY A 178 0.17 3.68 12.13
CA GLY A 178 0.42 2.70 11.09
C GLY A 178 1.69 2.92 10.26
N ASN A 179 2.28 4.12 10.32
CA ASN A 179 3.46 4.50 9.53
C ASN A 179 4.80 4.13 10.17
N SER A 180 4.84 3.42 11.30
CA SER A 180 6.10 2.99 11.92
C SER A 180 6.02 1.58 12.50
N LEU A 181 6.96 0.74 12.10
CA LEU A 181 7.23 -0.58 12.68
C LEU A 181 8.27 -0.51 13.80
N ASP A 182 8.91 0.65 14.00
CA ASP A 182 9.97 0.79 15.01
C ASP A 182 9.40 0.68 16.43
N GLY A 183 10.18 0.02 17.29
CA GLY A 183 9.77 -0.29 18.66
C GLY A 183 8.76 -1.45 18.77
N ILE A 184 8.47 -2.14 17.66
CA ILE A 184 7.68 -3.38 17.65
C ILE A 184 8.65 -4.56 17.56
N ASP A 185 8.47 -5.55 18.44
CA ASP A 185 9.19 -6.82 18.34
C ASP A 185 8.78 -7.59 17.06
N PRO A 186 9.72 -7.96 16.17
CA PRO A 186 9.40 -8.61 14.90
C PRO A 186 8.67 -9.95 15.07
N ASP A 187 9.08 -10.77 16.04
CA ASP A 187 8.48 -12.09 16.28
C ASP A 187 7.02 -11.94 16.73
N LEU A 188 6.74 -10.99 17.63
CA LEU A 188 5.38 -10.67 18.04
C LEU A 188 4.54 -10.13 16.87
N LEU A 189 5.10 -9.24 16.06
CA LEU A 189 4.41 -8.64 14.92
C LEU A 189 4.00 -9.70 13.89
N PHE A 190 4.94 -10.53 13.44
CA PHE A 190 4.66 -11.55 12.45
C PHE A 190 3.77 -12.67 12.99
N LYS A 191 3.96 -13.08 14.26
CA LYS A 191 3.05 -14.05 14.90
C LYS A 191 1.61 -13.52 14.98
N SER A 192 1.45 -12.24 15.27
CA SER A 192 0.13 -11.58 15.29
C SER A 192 -0.49 -11.57 13.88
N ALA A 193 0.26 -11.11 12.87
CA ALA A 193 -0.20 -11.09 11.48
C ALA A 193 -0.59 -12.48 10.95
N ASP A 194 0.23 -13.51 11.21
CA ASP A 194 -0.06 -14.89 10.83
C ASP A 194 -1.31 -15.43 11.56
N THR A 195 -1.49 -15.09 12.84
CA THR A 195 -2.68 -15.45 13.60
C THR A 195 -3.94 -14.81 13.00
N LEU A 196 -3.89 -13.53 12.66
CA LEU A 196 -5.00 -12.83 11.99
C LEU A 196 -5.35 -13.48 10.66
N ARG A 197 -4.34 -13.79 9.84
CA ARG A 197 -4.51 -14.45 8.54
C ARG A 197 -5.24 -15.79 8.64
N ILE A 198 -4.92 -16.59 9.66
CA ILE A 198 -5.55 -17.89 9.89
C ILE A 198 -6.99 -17.72 10.41
N ARG A 199 -7.22 -16.78 11.35
CA ARG A 199 -8.51 -16.66 12.04
C ARG A 199 -9.55 -15.85 11.27
N ILE A 200 -9.11 -14.86 10.50
CA ILE A 200 -9.98 -13.90 9.81
C ILE A 200 -9.63 -13.88 8.31
N PRO A 201 -9.97 -14.93 7.53
CA PRO A 201 -9.74 -14.89 6.08
C PRO A 201 -10.39 -13.66 5.44
N LEU A 202 -9.63 -12.89 4.65
CA LEU A 202 -10.14 -11.69 3.95
C LEU A 202 -11.41 -11.98 3.15
N SER A 203 -11.57 -13.19 2.62
CA SER A 203 -12.76 -13.62 1.87
C SER A 203 -14.07 -13.59 2.67
N ARG A 204 -14.00 -13.51 4.00
CA ARG A 204 -15.16 -13.36 4.89
C ARG A 204 -15.58 -11.91 5.09
N LEU A 205 -14.73 -10.95 4.74
CA LEU A 205 -15.03 -9.52 4.89
C LEU A 205 -16.06 -9.08 3.84
N PRO A 206 -17.13 -8.35 4.23
CA PRO A 206 -18.07 -7.77 3.28
C PRO A 206 -17.42 -6.99 2.13
N SER A 207 -16.41 -6.17 2.42
CA SER A 207 -15.73 -5.37 1.39
C SER A 207 -14.89 -6.20 0.42
N TYR A 208 -14.48 -7.42 0.77
CA TYR A 208 -13.78 -8.33 -0.14
C TYR A 208 -14.64 -8.74 -1.35
N ARG A 209 -15.97 -8.79 -1.17
CA ARG A 209 -16.89 -9.09 -2.28
C ARG A 209 -16.94 -7.96 -3.32
N LYS A 210 -16.62 -6.73 -2.91
CA LYS A 210 -16.58 -5.55 -3.78
C LYS A 210 -15.28 -5.44 -4.59
N LEU A 211 -14.20 -6.08 -4.14
CA LEU A 211 -12.96 -6.14 -4.89
C LEU A 211 -13.20 -6.77 -6.27
N SER A 212 -12.56 -6.21 -7.30
CA SER A 212 -12.44 -6.87 -8.60
C SER A 212 -11.91 -8.28 -8.43
N ARG A 213 -12.38 -9.23 -9.25
CA ARG A 213 -11.83 -10.59 -9.31
C ARG A 213 -10.35 -10.60 -9.76
N HIS A 214 -9.90 -9.52 -10.39
CA HIS A 214 -8.54 -9.32 -10.89
C HIS A 214 -7.63 -8.57 -9.90
N SER A 215 -8.09 -8.32 -8.68
CA SER A 215 -7.28 -7.67 -7.62
C SER A 215 -6.12 -8.58 -7.16
N ALA A 216 -4.96 -7.98 -6.88
CA ALA A 216 -3.78 -8.64 -6.30
C ALA A 216 -4.09 -9.30 -4.97
N VAL A 217 -5.06 -8.77 -4.21
CA VAL A 217 -5.55 -9.41 -2.97
C VAL A 217 -6.20 -10.77 -3.25
N LYS A 218 -6.74 -11.00 -4.46
CA LYS A 218 -7.42 -12.25 -4.83
C LYS A 218 -6.52 -13.22 -5.59
N THR A 219 -5.65 -12.73 -6.46
CA THR A 219 -4.87 -13.60 -7.38
C THR A 219 -3.35 -13.43 -7.26
N GLY A 220 -2.87 -12.41 -6.56
CA GLY A 220 -1.46 -11.97 -6.57
C GLY A 220 -0.42 -13.04 -6.27
N SER A 221 -0.58 -13.83 -5.21
CA SER A 221 0.38 -14.88 -4.84
C SER A 221 0.15 -16.24 -5.53
N LEU A 222 -0.78 -16.31 -6.50
CA LEU A 222 -1.30 -17.57 -7.03
C LEU A 222 -1.19 -17.70 -8.56
N ILE A 223 -0.59 -16.74 -9.26
CA ILE A 223 -0.61 -16.69 -10.73
C ILE A 223 0.75 -16.34 -11.34
N PRO A 224 1.05 -16.82 -12.57
CA PRO A 224 2.19 -16.35 -13.35
C PRO A 224 2.06 -14.88 -13.75
N SER A 225 3.19 -14.20 -14.01
CA SER A 225 3.28 -12.79 -14.44
C SER A 225 2.41 -12.48 -15.67
N GLU A 226 2.38 -13.36 -16.67
CA GLU A 226 1.50 -13.24 -17.84
C GLU A 226 0.01 -13.14 -17.49
N GLN A 227 -0.45 -13.90 -16.51
CA GLN A 227 -1.82 -13.82 -16.04
C GLN A 227 -2.04 -12.56 -15.20
N ALA A 228 -1.04 -12.13 -14.43
CA ALA A 228 -1.10 -10.89 -13.66
C ALA A 228 -1.20 -9.65 -14.56
N ARG A 229 -0.50 -9.63 -15.71
CA ARG A 229 -0.64 -8.60 -16.75
C ARG A 229 -2.07 -8.56 -17.32
N ARG A 230 -2.67 -9.71 -17.60
CA ARG A 230 -4.09 -9.76 -18.04
C ARG A 230 -5.04 -9.24 -16.98
N ASP A 231 -4.79 -9.60 -15.71
CA ASP A 231 -5.57 -9.11 -14.58
C ASP A 231 -5.45 -7.58 -14.45
N LEU A 232 -4.25 -7.00 -14.63
CA LEU A 232 -4.04 -5.55 -14.67
C LEU A 232 -4.84 -4.89 -15.82
N ILE A 233 -4.81 -5.45 -17.03
CA ILE A 233 -5.58 -4.93 -18.17
C ILE A 233 -7.08 -4.89 -17.83
N GLU A 234 -7.62 -5.97 -17.26
CA GLU A 234 -9.02 -6.04 -16.85
C GLU A 234 -9.36 -5.08 -15.69
N LEU A 235 -8.43 -4.91 -14.75
CA LEU A 235 -8.57 -4.00 -13.61
C LEU A 235 -8.57 -2.53 -14.04
N SER A 236 -7.79 -2.20 -15.08
CA SER A 236 -7.68 -0.86 -15.67
C SER A 236 -8.82 -0.52 -16.64
N ARG A 237 -9.75 -1.44 -16.91
CA ARG A 237 -10.91 -1.13 -17.75
C ARG A 237 -11.86 -0.18 -17.00
N PRO A 238 -12.38 0.86 -17.66
CA PRO A 238 -13.39 1.70 -17.06
C PRO A 238 -14.64 0.85 -16.75
N PRO A 239 -15.38 1.18 -15.68
CA PRO A 239 -16.63 0.51 -15.37
C PRO A 239 -17.56 0.51 -16.59
N SER A 240 -18.15 -0.64 -16.90
CA SER A 240 -19.09 -0.80 -18.02
C SER A 240 -20.35 0.06 -17.89
N ASP A 241 -20.65 0.53 -16.67
CA ASP A 241 -21.71 1.48 -16.39
C ASP A 241 -21.09 2.90 -16.36
N GLY A 242 -21.38 3.73 -17.37
CA GLY A 242 -20.78 5.05 -17.60
C GLY A 242 -21.09 6.13 -16.55
N ARG A 243 -21.41 5.72 -15.31
CA ARG A 243 -21.86 6.55 -14.22
C ARG A 243 -20.91 6.45 -13.02
N ARG A 244 -19.68 6.93 -13.23
CA ARG A 244 -18.78 7.55 -12.23
C ARG A 244 -17.56 8.07 -12.97
N ARG A 245 -17.71 9.24 -13.60
CA ARG A 245 -16.58 10.07 -14.01
C ARG A 245 -16.44 11.18 -12.98
N ARG A 246 -15.20 11.42 -12.56
CA ARG A 246 -14.69 12.39 -11.57
C ARG A 246 -14.45 11.78 -10.19
N ILE A 247 -13.27 11.19 -9.99
CA ILE A 247 -12.16 11.76 -9.19
C ILE A 247 -10.88 11.13 -9.75
N ALA A 248 -10.34 11.71 -10.83
CA ALA A 248 -9.04 11.29 -11.36
C ALA A 248 -7.98 12.27 -10.86
N VAL A 249 -6.89 11.72 -10.32
CA VAL A 249 -5.54 12.32 -10.19
C VAL A 249 -5.29 13.35 -9.07
N ALA A 250 -6.28 14.07 -8.55
CA ALA A 250 -6.00 15.12 -7.54
C ALA A 250 -5.76 14.60 -6.11
N VAL A 251 -6.37 13.47 -5.70
CA VAL A 251 -6.31 12.99 -4.31
C VAL A 251 -4.99 12.29 -4.01
N VAL A 252 -4.36 11.60 -4.97
CA VAL A 252 -3.07 10.93 -4.75
C VAL A 252 -1.94 11.96 -4.57
N VAL A 253 -1.93 13.04 -5.35
CA VAL A 253 -0.90 14.10 -5.23
C VAL A 253 -1.09 14.93 -3.96
N VAL A 254 -2.33 15.20 -3.54
CA VAL A 254 -2.59 16.05 -2.36
C VAL A 254 -2.48 15.26 -1.05
N VAL A 255 -2.97 14.01 -0.98
CA VAL A 255 -2.93 13.22 0.27
C VAL A 255 -1.52 12.69 0.56
N VAL A 256 -0.79 12.22 -0.45
CA VAL A 256 0.60 11.75 -0.27
C VAL A 256 1.57 12.94 -0.11
N GLY A 257 1.36 14.04 -0.84
CA GLY A 257 2.15 15.26 -0.69
C GLY A 257 2.03 15.91 0.70
N PHE A 258 0.83 15.92 1.30
CA PHE A 258 0.59 16.53 2.61
C PHE A 258 1.04 15.63 3.78
N LEU A 259 0.97 14.31 3.64
CA LEU A 259 1.39 13.36 4.68
C LEU A 259 2.92 13.14 4.70
N LEU A 260 3.60 13.15 3.55
CA LEU A 260 5.06 12.97 3.51
C LEU A 260 5.85 14.25 3.82
N GLN A 261 5.28 15.46 3.63
CA GLN A 261 5.95 16.71 4.00
C GLN A 261 6.02 16.97 5.51
N ARG A 262 5.12 16.38 6.32
CA ARG A 262 5.11 16.59 7.78
C ARG A 262 5.96 15.61 8.59
N ALA A 263 6.48 14.56 7.97
CA ALA A 263 7.37 13.59 8.63
C ALA A 263 8.87 13.95 8.54
N ARG A 264 9.24 15.06 7.88
CA ARG A 264 10.64 15.40 7.58
C ARG A 264 11.11 16.77 8.10
N TYR A 265 10.69 17.26 9.26
CA TYR A 265 11.39 18.36 9.96
C TYR A 265 11.08 18.35 11.47
N PRO A 266 12.08 18.32 12.37
CA PRO A 266 12.04 19.15 13.57
C PRO A 266 12.22 20.64 13.22
#